data_AF-A0A1M6UUS3-F1
#
_entry.id   AF-A0A1M6UUS3-F1
#
_cell.length_a   1.000
_cell.length_b   1.000
_cell.length_c   1.000
_cell.angle_alpha   90.00
_cell.angle_beta   90.00
_cell.angle_gamma   90.00
#
_symmetry.space_group_name_H-M   'P 1'
#
loop_
_entity.id
_entity.type
_entity.pdbx_description
1 polymer ?
#
loop_
_entity_poly.entity_id
_entity_poly.type
_entity_poly.pdbx_seq_one_letter_code
_entity_poly.pdbx_strand_id
1 'polypeptide(L)' 'MYLLGYEIGSTTIKVALIDTEDTKVVGVDQYPEHDSMILSRHSG' A
#
# COMPACT_ATOMS: atom_id res chain seq x y z
N MET A 1 7.42 -9.82 17.24
CA MET A 1 5.99 -9.40 17.08
C MET A 1 5.91 -8.58 15.80
N TYR A 2 4.76 -8.51 15.11
CA TYR A 2 4.69 -7.83 13.81
C TYR A 2 3.64 -6.71 13.79
N LEU A 3 3.94 -5.66 13.04
CA LEU A 3 3.01 -4.59 12.69
C LEU A 3 2.73 -4.62 11.19
N LEU A 4 1.53 -4.15 10.83
CA LEU A 4 1.17 -3.87 9.46
C LEU A 4 1.15 -2.35 9.26
N GLY A 5 2.12 -1.85 8.52
CA GLY A 5 2.05 -0.52 7.93
C GLY A 5 1.23 -0.60 6.64
N TYR A 6 0.37 0.39 6.38
CA TYR A 6 -0.38 0.44 5.13
C TYR A 6 -0.47 1.85 4.57
N GLU A 7 -0.53 1.94 3.25
CA GLU A 7 -0.80 3.13 2.47
C GLU A 7 -2.02 2.83 1.59
N ILE A 8 -3.07 3.64 1.71
CA ILE A 8 -4.28 3.53 0.89
C ILE A 8 -4.24 4.66 -0.13
N GLY A 9 -3.93 4.32 -1.38
CA GLY A 9 -4.06 5.19 -2.53
C GLY A 9 -5.45 5.08 -3.15
N SER A 10 -5.75 5.98 -4.09
CA SER A 10 -7.03 6.00 -4.78
C SER A 10 -7.25 4.79 -5.70
N THR A 11 -6.19 4.12 -6.13
CA THR A 11 -6.25 2.96 -7.03
C THR A 11 -5.50 1.73 -6.54
N THR A 12 -4.69 1.86 -5.48
CA THR A 12 -3.88 0.77 -4.94
C THR A 12 -3.84 0.83 -3.42
N ILE A 13 -3.60 -0.32 -2.80
CA ILE A 13 -3.26 -0.44 -1.38
C ILE A 13 -1.89 -1.09 -1.31
N LYS A 14 -0.98 -0.48 -0.56
CA LYS A 14 0.34 -1.04 -0.25
C LYS A 14 0.41 -1.39 1.22
N VAL A 15 1.00 -2.53 1.54
CA VAL A 15 1.14 -3.03 2.92
C VAL A 15 2.59 -3.43 3.16
N ALA A 16 3.11 -3.10 4.34
CA ALA A 16 4.43 -3.49 4.81
C ALA A 16 4.31 -4.29 6.11
N LEU A 17 4.95 -5.47 6.15
CA LEU A 17 5.14 -6.24 7.37
C LEU A 17 6.40 -5.75 8.08
N ILE A 18 6.27 -5.32 9.32
CA ILE A 18 7.36 -4.73 10.11
C ILE A 18 7.60 -5.60 11.34
N ASP A 19 8.84 -6.05 11.54
CA ASP A 19 9.26 -6.68 12.80
C ASP A 19 9.45 -5.61 13.87
N THR A 20 8.78 -5.78 15.01
CA THR A 20 8.84 -4.81 16.11
C THR A 20 10.13 -4.87 16.91
N GLU A 21 10.88 -5.97 16.84
CA GLU A 21 12.08 -6.14 17.67
C GLU A 21 13.23 -5.26 17.18
N ASP A 22 13.42 -5.16 15.87
CA ASP A 22 14.46 -4.35 15.24
C ASP A 22 13.93 -3.25 14.32
N THR A 23 12.60 -3.09 14.24
CA THR A 23 11.89 -2.10 13.41
C THR A 23 12.21 -2.26 11.91
N LYS A 24 12.58 -3.47 11.46
CA LYS A 24 12.85 -3.73 10.04
C LYS A 24 11.59 -4.11 9.27
N VAL A 25 11.55 -3.69 8.02
CA VAL A 25 10.56 -4.14 7.05
C VAL A 25 10.96 -5.54 6.57
N VAL A 26 10.09 -6.51 6.82
CA VAL A 26 10.27 -7.92 6.43
C VAL A 26 9.77 -8.17 5.02
N GLY A 27 8.71 -7.45 4.61
CA GLY A 27 8.14 -7.55 3.28
C GLY A 27 7.21 -6.39 2.97
N VAL A 28 7.06 -6.11 1.68
CA VAL A 28 6.11 -5.12 1.16
C VAL A 28 5.37 -5.77 0.02
N ASP A 29 4.05 -5.57 -0.02
CA ASP A 29 3.21 -5.99 -1.13
C ASP A 29 2.20 -4.90 -1.49
N GLN A 30 1.73 -4.91 -2.73
CA GLN A 30 0.78 -3.93 -3.24
C GLN A 30 -0.29 -4.62 -4.10
N TYR A 31 -1.54 -4.17 -3.95
CA TYR A 31 -2.62 -4.58 -4.83
C TYR A 31 -3.45 -3.39 -5.32
N PRO A 32 -3.74 -3.29 -6.63
CA PRO A 32 -3.07 -3.98 -7.73
C PRO A 32 -1.55 -3.74 -7.79
N GLU A 33 -0.82 -4.63 -8.46
CA GLU A 33 0.67 -4.59 -8.60
C GLU A 33 1.18 -3.27 -9.20
N HIS A 34 0.31 -2.59 -9.95
CA HIS A 34 0.60 -1.30 -10.57
C HIS A 34 -0.55 -0.33 -10.33
N ASP A 35 -0.19 0.95 -10.21
CA ASP A 35 -1.16 2.02 -10.13
C ASP A 35 -1.98 2.08 -11.41
N SER A 36 -3.30 2.11 -11.25
CA SER A 36 -4.21 2.37 -12.36
C SER A 36 -4.38 3.87 -12.56
N MET A 37 -4.46 4.29 -13.82
CA MET A 37 -4.74 5.68 -14.16
C MET A 37 -6.14 6.05 -13.66
N ILE A 38 -6.22 7.09 -12.83
CA ILE A 38 -7.49 7.65 -12.40
C ILE A 38 -8.00 8.55 -13.53
N LEU A 39 -9.04 8.08 -14.22
CA LEU A 39 -9.77 8.91 -15.18
C LEU A 39 -10.84 9.69 -14.44
N SER A 40 -10.54 10.95 -14.10
CA SER A 40 -11.54 11.89 -13.62
C SER A 40 -12.53 12.20 -14.74
N ARG A 41 -13.65 11.48 -14.83
CA ARG A 41 -14.81 11.94 -15.63
C ARG A 41 -15.54 13.03 -14.84
N HIS A 42 -14.98 14.23 -14.83
CA HIS A 42 -15.77 15.41 -14.53
C HIS A 42 -16.58 15.75 -15.80
N SER A 43 -17.84 15.35 -15.82
CA SER A 43 -18.77 15.68 -16.88
C SER A 43 -19.98 16.36 -16.24
N GLY A 44 -19.97 17.70 -16.23
CA GLY A 44 -21.13 18.53 -15.91
C GLY A 44 -21.30 18.85 -14.44
#